data_AF-A0A1Y2NSJ7-F1
#
_entry.id   AF-A0A1Y2NSJ7-F1
#
_cell.length_a   1.000
_cell.length_b   1.000
_cell.length_c   1.000
_cell.angle_alpha   90.00
_cell.angle_beta   90.00
_cell.angle_gamma   90.00
#
_symmetry.space_group_name_H-M   'P 1'
#
loop_
_entity.id
_entity.type
_entity.pdbx_description
1 polymer ?
#
loop_
_entity_poly.entity_id
_entity_poly.type
_entity_poly.pdbx_seq_one_letter_code
_entity_poly.pdbx_strand_id
1 'polypeptide(L)'
;MNRDWARLGRAIKARREQLGLTTQQALADAAGVTRQTVQSLESGKPRSRMPATVAAVEKALQWDPGEASRILTEPSSPVEKYAEGMPSRVRRELSDGEVVDTEVLDLGIPGSGSRLVVVFKRDSPAGDMDPAELQRQVEEWTRIQRAMRHLAAQPDDDSR
;
A
#
# COMPACT_ATOMS: atom_id res chain seq x y z
N MET A 1 23.69 2.81 10.92
CA MET A 1 22.61 3.37 10.07
C MET A 1 22.12 2.27 9.15
N ASN A 2 20.87 1.82 9.32
CA ASN A 2 20.28 0.81 8.43
C ASN A 2 19.89 1.51 7.11
N ARG A 3 20.48 1.11 5.99
CA ARG A 3 20.21 1.72 4.67
C ARG A 3 19.39 0.74 3.83
N ASP A 4 18.12 1.06 3.62
CA ASP A 4 17.21 0.20 2.87
C ASP A 4 17.21 0.56 1.37
N TRP A 5 18.24 0.08 0.67
CA TRP A 5 18.38 0.28 -0.77
C TRP A 5 17.24 -0.37 -1.55
N ALA A 6 16.69 -1.48 -1.04
CA ALA A 6 15.58 -2.17 -1.68
C ALA A 6 14.30 -1.32 -1.62
N ARG A 7 14.02 -0.68 -0.48
CA ARG A 7 12.92 0.28 -0.32
C ARG A 7 13.08 1.46 -1.27
N LEU A 8 14.27 2.06 -1.34
CA LEU A 8 14.52 3.16 -2.28
C LEU A 8 14.27 2.74 -3.74
N GLY A 9 14.77 1.57 -4.14
CA GLY A 9 14.56 1.06 -5.51
C GLY A 9 13.08 0.85 -5.85
N ARG A 10 12.30 0.29 -4.92
CA ARG A 10 10.84 0.14 -5.06
C ARG A 10 10.13 1.50 -5.14
N ALA A 11 10.51 2.45 -4.28
CA ALA A 11 9.91 3.78 -4.26
C ALA A 11 10.14 4.55 -5.56
N ILE A 12 11.36 4.47 -6.11
CA ILE A 12 11.70 5.08 -7.42
C ILE A 12 10.81 4.48 -8.52
N LYS A 13 10.72 3.14 -8.58
CA LYS A 13 9.89 2.45 -9.57
C LYS A 13 8.41 2.84 -9.45
N ALA A 14 7.87 2.81 -8.23
CA ALA A 14 6.47 3.13 -7.97
C ALA A 14 6.14 4.59 -8.36
N ARG A 15 7.01 5.54 -7.97
CA ARG A 15 6.81 6.95 -8.32
C ARG A 15 6.91 7.19 -9.82
N ARG A 16 7.85 6.53 -10.49
CA ARG A 16 7.98 6.56 -11.95
C ARG A 16 6.67 6.12 -12.63
N GLU A 17 6.09 5.02 -12.17
CA GLU A 17 4.82 4.49 -12.70
C GLU A 17 3.64 5.44 -12.42
N GLN A 18 3.57 6.06 -11.24
CA GLN A 18 2.55 7.08 -10.90
C GLN A 18 2.61 8.32 -11.80
N LEU A 19 3.81 8.68 -12.29
CA LEU A 19 4.01 9.80 -13.22
C LEU A 19 3.74 9.41 -14.68
N GLY A 20 3.29 8.19 -14.95
CA GLY A 20 3.06 7.69 -16.32
C GLY A 20 4.35 7.42 -17.10
N LEU A 21 5.52 7.44 -16.46
CA LEU A 21 6.80 7.12 -17.09
C LEU A 21 6.93 5.60 -17.19
N THR A 22 6.28 4.96 -18.15
CA THR A 22 6.12 3.49 -18.20
C THR A 22 7.45 2.72 -18.34
N THR A 23 8.53 3.37 -18.76
CA THR A 23 9.85 2.74 -18.97
C THR A 23 10.96 3.41 -18.15
N GLN A 24 11.99 2.64 -17.81
CA GLN A 24 13.22 3.18 -17.21
C GLN A 24 13.94 4.19 -18.11
N GLN A 25 13.77 4.06 -19.44
CA GLN A 25 14.33 5.02 -20.40
C GLN A 25 13.65 6.38 -20.25
N ALA A 26 12.31 6.41 -20.11
CA ALA A 26 11.58 7.66 -19.94
C ALA A 26 12.02 8.45 -18.70
N LEU A 27 12.27 7.76 -17.57
CA LEU A 27 12.82 8.42 -16.38
C LEU A 27 14.28 8.86 -16.60
N ALA A 28 15.08 8.09 -17.32
CA ALA A 28 16.46 8.44 -17.61
C ALA A 28 16.53 9.72 -18.45
N ASP A 29 15.69 9.82 -19.49
CA ASP A 29 15.59 10.99 -20.36
C ASP A 29 15.12 12.22 -19.56
N ALA A 30 14.10 12.07 -18.72
CA ALA A 30 13.59 13.16 -17.87
C ALA A 30 14.62 13.66 -16.84
N ALA A 31 15.45 12.75 -16.31
CA ALA A 31 16.50 13.07 -15.34
C ALA A 31 17.83 13.49 -15.99
N GLY A 32 17.99 13.36 -17.30
CA GLY A 32 19.27 13.60 -17.99
C GLY A 32 20.37 12.62 -17.57
N VAL A 33 20.03 11.37 -17.28
CA VAL A 33 20.97 10.31 -16.87
C VAL A 33 20.89 9.11 -17.81
N THR A 34 21.76 8.13 -17.64
CA THR A 34 21.69 6.90 -18.44
C THR A 34 20.58 5.96 -17.93
N ARG A 35 19.98 5.17 -18.83
CA ARG A 35 19.06 4.08 -18.46
C ARG A 35 19.69 3.10 -17.47
N GLN A 36 20.98 2.81 -17.62
CA GLN A 36 21.71 1.94 -16.69
C GLN A 36 21.74 2.53 -15.28
N THR A 37 21.86 3.86 -15.14
CA THR A 37 21.76 4.54 -13.84
C THR A 37 20.39 4.31 -13.18
N VAL A 38 19.31 4.50 -13.93
CA VAL A 38 17.95 4.27 -13.43
C VAL A 38 17.73 2.80 -13.06
N GLN A 39 18.09 1.86 -13.95
CA GLN A 39 18.01 0.42 -13.70
C GLN A 39 18.77 0.03 -12.43
N SER A 40 19.95 0.60 -12.26
CA SER A 40 20.81 0.39 -11.11
C SER A 40 20.19 0.89 -9.80
N LEU A 41 19.49 2.03 -9.83
CA LEU A 41 18.78 2.59 -8.68
C LEU A 41 17.54 1.76 -8.35
N GLU A 42 16.71 1.44 -9.35
CA GLU A 42 15.49 0.62 -9.17
C GLU A 42 15.78 -0.81 -8.72
N SER A 43 16.95 -1.36 -9.04
CA SER A 43 17.36 -2.69 -8.57
C SER A 43 17.51 -2.77 -7.05
N GLY A 44 17.66 -1.63 -6.37
CA GLY A 44 17.83 -1.55 -4.92
C GLY A 44 19.06 -2.29 -4.39
N LYS A 45 20.05 -2.58 -5.25
CA LYS A 45 21.29 -3.22 -4.84
C LYS A 45 22.05 -2.34 -3.83
N PRO A 46 22.54 -2.92 -2.70
CA PRO A 46 23.25 -2.17 -1.68
C PRO A 46 24.47 -1.41 -2.22
N ARG A 47 24.71 -0.22 -1.66
CA ARG A 47 25.85 0.64 -2.02
C ARG A 47 26.49 1.29 -0.80
N SER A 48 27.77 1.62 -0.96
CA SER A 48 28.55 2.35 0.05
C SER A 48 28.11 3.81 0.19
N ARG A 49 27.59 4.45 -0.86
CA ARG A 49 27.13 5.84 -0.85
C ARG A 49 26.05 6.11 -1.88
N MET A 50 25.27 7.17 -1.65
CA MET A 50 24.30 7.70 -2.61
C MET A 50 25.03 8.28 -3.83
N PRO A 51 24.71 7.87 -5.07
CA PRO A 51 25.25 8.50 -6.26
C PRO A 51 24.81 9.96 -6.37
N ALA A 52 25.67 10.85 -6.86
CA ALA A 52 25.33 12.27 -7.08
C ALA A 52 24.19 12.45 -8.09
N THR A 53 24.01 11.50 -9.00
CA THR A 53 22.91 11.48 -9.98
C THR A 53 21.53 11.32 -9.35
N VAL A 54 21.45 10.93 -8.07
CA VAL A 54 20.15 10.79 -7.38
C VAL A 54 19.42 12.12 -7.28
N ALA A 55 20.10 13.25 -7.10
CA ALA A 55 19.45 14.56 -7.07
C ALA A 55 18.72 14.90 -8.39
N ALA A 56 19.28 14.50 -9.53
CA ALA A 56 18.64 14.67 -10.83
C ALA A 56 17.42 13.75 -10.99
N VAL A 57 17.51 12.53 -10.46
CA VAL A 57 16.40 11.57 -10.43
C VAL A 57 15.28 12.04 -9.49
N GLU A 58 15.59 12.57 -8.31
CA GLU A 58 14.59 13.17 -7.39
C GLU A 58 13.79 14.26 -8.09
N LYS A 59 14.49 15.17 -8.78
CA LYS A 59 13.84 16.24 -9.55
C LYS A 59 12.91 15.69 -10.62
N ALA A 60 13.34 14.68 -11.38
CA ALA A 60 12.52 14.05 -12.41
C ALA A 60 11.30 13.29 -11.84
N LEU A 61 11.43 12.76 -10.63
CA LEU A 61 10.35 12.10 -9.88
C LEU A 61 9.42 13.08 -9.15
N GLN A 62 9.68 14.39 -9.27
CA GLN A 62 8.96 15.44 -8.56
C GLN A 62 8.95 15.20 -7.04
N TRP A 63 10.08 14.74 -6.51
CA TRP A 63 10.30 14.63 -5.07
C TRP A 63 10.97 15.89 -4.54
N ASP A 64 10.72 16.18 -3.27
CA ASP A 64 11.48 17.20 -2.56
C ASP A 64 12.96 16.80 -2.47
N PRO A 65 13.90 17.77 -2.53
CA PRO A 65 15.32 17.47 -2.41
C PRO A 65 15.66 16.69 -1.14
N GLY A 66 16.37 15.57 -1.29
CA GLY A 66 16.78 14.71 -0.17
C GLY A 66 15.76 13.62 0.22
N GLU A 67 14.60 13.55 -0.44
CA GLU A 67 13.60 12.51 -0.21
C GLU A 67 14.15 11.09 -0.44
N ALA A 68 15.02 10.87 -1.43
CA ALA A 68 15.65 9.57 -1.65
C ALA A 68 16.56 9.19 -0.48
N SER A 69 17.25 10.15 0.13
CA SER A 69 18.02 9.91 1.35
C SER A 69 17.09 9.58 2.52
N ARG A 70 15.98 10.32 2.63
CA ARG A 70 14.96 10.09 3.65
C ARG A 70 14.40 8.67 3.56
N ILE A 71 13.99 8.24 2.36
CA ILE A 71 13.49 6.88 2.10
C ILE A 71 14.57 5.82 2.42
N LEU A 72 15.83 6.12 2.15
CA LEU A 72 16.94 5.18 2.40
C LEU A 72 17.23 5.00 3.89
N THR A 73 17.11 6.06 4.70
CA THR A 73 17.60 6.07 6.09
C THR A 73 16.49 6.02 7.14
N GLU A 74 15.31 6.55 6.82
CA GLU A 74 14.19 6.51 7.75
C GLU A 74 13.56 5.12 7.76
N PRO A 75 13.13 4.62 8.93
CA PRO A 75 12.38 3.38 9.00
C PRO A 75 11.09 3.51 8.17
N SER A 76 10.74 2.45 7.47
CA SER A 76 9.44 2.39 6.80
C SER A 76 8.32 2.62 7.81
N SER A 77 7.30 3.37 7.39
CA SER A 77 6.13 3.63 8.21
C SER A 77 5.42 2.30 8.52
N PRO A 78 4.65 2.21 9.62
CA PRO A 78 3.86 1.01 9.89
C PRO A 78 3.00 0.61 8.68
N VAL A 79 2.36 1.58 8.02
CA VAL A 79 1.52 1.36 6.83
C VAL A 79 2.31 0.73 5.68
N GLU A 80 3.51 1.22 5.40
CA GLU A 80 4.37 0.64 4.36
C GLU A 80 4.77 -0.81 4.70
N LYS A 81 5.13 -1.08 5.96
CA LYS A 81 5.46 -2.44 6.40
C LYS A 81 4.28 -3.39 6.25
N TYR A 82 3.07 -2.93 6.60
CA TYR A 82 1.85 -3.69 6.37
C TYR A 82 1.64 -3.97 4.88
N ALA A 83 1.76 -2.97 4.02
CA ALA A 83 1.59 -3.12 2.58
C ALA A 83 2.62 -4.08 1.94
N GLU A 84 3.86 -4.09 2.41
CA GLU A 84 4.91 -5.01 1.96
C GLU A 84 4.61 -6.46 2.36
N GLY A 85 4.09 -6.69 3.57
CA GLY A 85 3.69 -8.00 4.08
C GLY A 85 2.38 -8.55 3.52
N MET A 86 1.58 -7.74 2.80
CA MET A 86 0.29 -8.18 2.26
C MET A 86 0.44 -9.20 1.13
N PRO A 87 -0.40 -10.25 1.10
CA PRO A 87 -0.54 -11.13 -0.06
C PRO A 87 -0.87 -10.34 -1.32
N SER A 88 -0.32 -10.77 -2.47
CA SER A 88 -0.50 -10.08 -3.76
C SER A 88 -1.96 -9.89 -4.17
N ARG A 89 -2.84 -10.86 -3.82
CA ARG A 89 -4.28 -10.76 -4.05
C ARG A 89 -4.90 -9.61 -3.26
N VAL A 90 -4.58 -9.47 -1.97
CA VAL A 90 -5.10 -8.39 -1.12
C VAL A 90 -4.64 -7.03 -1.66
N ARG A 91 -3.36 -6.91 -2.04
CA ARG A 91 -2.85 -5.66 -2.60
C ARG A 91 -3.59 -5.24 -3.87
N ARG A 92 -3.88 -6.19 -4.77
CA ARG A 92 -4.66 -5.92 -5.99
C ARG A 92 -6.07 -5.44 -5.63
N GLU A 93 -6.76 -6.18 -4.74
CA GLU A 93 -8.13 -5.82 -4.37
C GLU A 93 -8.22 -4.44 -3.73
N LEU A 94 -7.23 -4.03 -2.93
CA LEU A 94 -7.18 -2.72 -2.28
C LEU A 94 -6.65 -1.59 -3.18
N SER A 95 -6.10 -1.90 -4.36
CA SER A 95 -5.60 -0.87 -5.30
C SER A 95 -6.71 -0.28 -6.17
N ASP A 96 -7.81 -1.01 -6.32
CA ASP A 96 -8.92 -0.69 -7.23
C ASP A 96 -10.24 -0.52 -6.46
N GLY A 97 -11.07 0.44 -6.88
CA GLY A 97 -12.38 0.71 -6.30
C GLY A 97 -12.37 1.70 -5.13
N GLU A 98 -13.56 2.02 -4.64
CA GLU A 98 -13.79 2.90 -3.49
C GLU A 98 -14.00 2.04 -2.23
N VAL A 99 -13.22 2.30 -1.18
CA VAL A 99 -13.48 1.72 0.15
C VAL A 99 -14.69 2.43 0.75
N VAL A 100 -15.75 1.67 1.00
CA VAL A 100 -17.04 2.17 1.47
C VAL A 100 -17.09 2.17 3.00
N ASP A 101 -16.66 1.07 3.60
CA ASP A 101 -16.68 0.88 5.05
C ASP A 101 -15.64 -0.16 5.47
N THR A 102 -15.38 -0.27 6.77
CA THR A 102 -14.47 -1.25 7.36
C THR A 102 -14.99 -1.74 8.69
N GLU A 103 -14.93 -3.05 8.90
CA GLU A 103 -15.22 -3.68 10.19
C GLU A 103 -13.91 -4.22 10.79
N VAL A 104 -13.68 -3.97 12.08
CA VAL A 104 -12.53 -4.49 12.81
C VAL A 104 -13.04 -5.27 14.02
N LEU A 105 -12.74 -6.56 14.06
CA LEU A 105 -13.16 -7.47 15.11
C LEU A 105 -11.93 -7.92 15.88
N ASP A 106 -11.99 -7.82 17.21
CA ASP A 106 -11.05 -8.53 18.06
C ASP A 106 -11.46 -10.01 18.07
N LEU A 107 -10.51 -10.91 17.81
CA LEU A 107 -10.79 -12.34 17.79
C LEU A 107 -10.91 -12.94 19.20
N GLY A 108 -10.74 -12.14 20.25
CA GLY A 108 -11.04 -12.53 21.63
C GLY A 108 -10.08 -13.55 22.24
N ILE A 109 -9.09 -14.04 21.47
CA ILE A 109 -8.07 -14.97 21.95
C ILE A 109 -7.15 -14.21 22.92
N PRO A 110 -7.19 -14.50 24.24
CA PRO A 110 -6.48 -13.72 25.24
C PRO A 110 -4.97 -13.69 24.97
N GLY A 111 -4.38 -12.49 25.01
CA GLY A 111 -2.94 -12.29 24.79
C GLY A 111 -2.48 -12.41 23.33
N SER A 112 -3.34 -12.80 22.39
CA SER A 112 -2.96 -12.92 20.97
C SER A 112 -2.81 -11.57 20.26
N GLY A 113 -3.58 -10.56 20.71
CA GLY A 113 -3.71 -9.27 20.01
C GLY A 113 -4.25 -9.39 18.58
N SER A 114 -4.86 -10.53 18.22
CA SER A 114 -5.29 -10.84 16.86
C SER A 114 -6.59 -10.11 16.53
N ARG A 115 -6.61 -9.46 15.36
CA ARG A 115 -7.77 -8.72 14.86
C ARG A 115 -8.10 -9.19 13.45
N LEU A 116 -9.39 -9.39 13.18
CA LEU A 116 -9.89 -9.57 11.83
C LEU A 116 -10.32 -8.20 11.29
N VAL A 117 -9.76 -7.81 10.14
CA VAL A 117 -10.13 -6.58 9.44
C VAL A 117 -10.87 -6.97 8.16
N VAL A 118 -12.10 -6.49 8.01
CA VAL A 118 -12.93 -6.71 6.83
C VAL A 118 -13.14 -5.38 6.15
N VAL A 119 -12.67 -5.28 4.91
CA VAL A 119 -12.78 -4.06 4.09
C VAL A 119 -13.92 -4.25 3.10
N PHE A 120 -14.91 -3.37 3.14
CA PHE A 120 -15.98 -3.32 2.15
C PHE A 120 -15.62 -2.30 1.08
N LYS A 121 -15.48 -2.77 -0.17
CA LYS A 121 -15.22 -1.94 -1.36
C LYS A 121 -16.38 -2.01 -2.34
N ARG A 122 -16.48 -0.98 -3.18
CA ARG A 122 -17.33 -0.93 -4.37
C ARG A 122 -16.50 -0.52 -5.58
N ASP A 123 -16.89 -0.99 -6.76
CA ASP A 123 -16.15 -0.72 -8.00
C ASP A 123 -16.54 0.61 -8.66
N SER A 124 -17.71 1.16 -8.35
CA SER A 124 -18.20 2.44 -8.88
C SER A 124 -18.53 3.42 -7.76
N PRO A 125 -18.35 4.73 -7.96
CA PRO A 125 -18.73 5.74 -6.96
C PRO A 125 -20.23 5.70 -6.64
N ALA A 126 -20.60 6.13 -5.43
CA ALA A 126 -22.01 6.21 -5.03
C ALA A 126 -22.86 7.05 -6.00
N GLY A 127 -22.30 8.14 -6.54
CA GLY A 127 -23.03 9.07 -7.41
C GLY A 127 -23.44 8.48 -8.76
N ASP A 128 -22.79 7.40 -9.20
CA ASP A 128 -23.03 6.77 -10.51
C ASP A 128 -24.00 5.58 -10.42
N MET A 129 -24.42 5.20 -9.22
CA MET A 129 -25.30 4.04 -8.98
C MET A 129 -26.76 4.43 -8.76
N ASP A 130 -27.65 3.50 -9.08
CA ASP A 130 -29.07 3.58 -8.71
C ASP A 130 -29.22 3.59 -7.17
N PRO A 131 -29.95 4.57 -6.60
CA PRO A 131 -30.26 4.61 -5.18
C PRO A 131 -30.83 3.31 -4.60
N ALA A 132 -31.62 2.55 -5.36
CA ALA A 132 -32.16 1.27 -4.89
C ALA A 132 -31.06 0.20 -4.76
N GLU A 133 -30.05 0.23 -5.62
CA GLU A 133 -28.90 -0.67 -5.56
C GLU A 133 -27.98 -0.31 -4.40
N LEU A 134 -27.72 0.99 -4.19
CA LEU A 134 -27.00 1.47 -3.02
C LEU A 134 -27.63 1.00 -1.71
N GLN A 135 -28.95 1.13 -1.60
CA GLN A 135 -29.69 0.71 -0.42
C GLN A 135 -29.52 -0.79 -0.15
N ARG A 136 -29.64 -1.64 -1.18
CA ARG A 136 -29.44 -3.09 -1.05
C ARG A 136 -28.01 -3.45 -0.62
N GLN A 137 -26.99 -2.77 -1.17
CA GLN A 137 -25.61 -2.99 -0.77
C GLN A 137 -25.39 -2.65 0.71
N VAL A 138 -25.95 -1.52 1.19
CA VAL A 138 -25.84 -1.11 2.59
C VAL A 138 -26.58 -2.09 3.52
N GLU A 139 -27.77 -2.55 3.13
CA GLU A 139 -28.53 -3.53 3.90
C GLU A 139 -27.79 -4.87 4.02
N GLU A 140 -27.22 -5.34 2.91
CA GLU A 140 -26.45 -6.58 2.88
C GLU A 140 -25.17 -6.46 3.72
N TRP A 141 -24.45 -5.34 3.60
CA TRP A 141 -23.28 -5.08 4.42
C TRP A 141 -23.62 -5.04 5.92
N THR A 142 -24.73 -4.37 6.28
CA THR A 142 -25.23 -4.32 7.66
C THR A 142 -25.56 -5.72 8.19
N ARG A 143 -26.16 -6.57 7.35
CA ARG A 143 -26.47 -7.97 7.70
C ARG A 143 -25.20 -8.76 7.99
N ILE A 144 -24.18 -8.63 7.13
CA ILE A 144 -22.88 -9.30 7.30
C ILE A 144 -22.16 -8.80 8.55
N GLN A 145 -22.07 -7.49 8.77
CA GLN A 145 -21.47 -6.90 9.98
C GLN A 145 -22.08 -7.46 11.26
N ARG A 146 -23.42 -7.52 11.33
CA ARG A 146 -24.14 -8.07 12.49
C ARG A 146 -23.79 -9.55 12.72
N ALA A 147 -23.75 -10.35 11.65
CA ALA A 147 -23.39 -11.76 11.75
C ALA A 147 -21.94 -11.94 12.24
N MET A 148 -20.99 -11.15 11.73
CA MET A 148 -19.58 -11.24 12.14
C MET A 148 -19.37 -10.82 13.60
N ARG A 149 -20.01 -9.73 14.05
CA ARG A 149 -19.96 -9.32 15.47
C ARG A 149 -20.57 -10.37 16.39
N HIS A 150 -21.67 -11.00 15.99
CA HIS A 150 -22.28 -12.08 16.76
C HIS A 150 -21.32 -13.28 16.92
N LEU A 151 -20.62 -13.67 15.84
CA LEU A 151 -19.62 -14.75 15.90
C LEU A 151 -18.45 -14.41 16.82
N ALA A 152 -17.97 -13.16 16.80
CA ALA A 152 -16.86 -12.72 17.65
C ALA A 152 -17.26 -12.58 19.14
N ALA A 153 -18.54 -12.36 19.43
CA ALA A 153 -19.05 -12.13 20.78
C ALA A 153 -19.40 -13.43 21.56
N GLN A 154 -19.21 -14.61 20.98
CA GLN A 154 -19.37 -15.89 21.69
C GLN A 154 -18.01 -16.44 22.15
N PRO A 155 -17.49 -16.04 23.33
CA PRO A 155 -16.43 -16.79 23.98
C PRO A 155 -17.04 -18.04 24.62
N ASP A 156 -16.53 -19.21 24.28
CA ASP A 156 -16.68 -20.51 24.98
C ASP A 156 -17.81 -20.60 26.02
N ASP A 157 -19.04 -20.90 25.59
CA ASP A 157 -20.10 -21.47 26.46
C ASP A 157 -20.33 -22.96 26.12
N ASP A 158 -19.25 -23.67 25.76
CA ASP A 158 -19.22 -25.12 25.62
C ASP A 158 -18.11 -25.68 26.53
N SER A 159 -18.35 -25.65 27.83
CA SER A 159 -17.70 -26.54 28.79
C SER A 159 -18.73 -26.93 29.84
N ARG A 160 -19.53 -27.94 29.46
CA ARG A 160 -20.44 -28.69 30.32
C ARG A 160 -19.68 -29.79 31.08
#